data_AF-A0A0F9Q2U1-F1
#
_entry.id   AF-A0A0F9Q2U1-F1
#
_cell.length_a   1.000
_cell.length_b   1.000
_cell.length_c   1.000
_cell.angle_alpha   90.00
_cell.angle_beta   90.00
_cell.angle_gamma   90.00
#
_symmetry.space_group_name_H-M   'P 1'
#
loop_
_entity.id
_entity.type
_entity.pdbx_description
1 polymer ?
#
loop_
_entity_poly.entity_id
_entity_poly.type
_entity_poly.pdbx_seq_one_letter_code
_entity_poly.pdbx_strand_id
1 'polypeptide(L)'
;MYAPKERAAKLLAVGDSMPEVAKAVGKTEKTVKLWLLDPEFCELLRKNASGAALRHLVGYLAGENEDKERAMVALALLRMSRPNPTPRDGPRRRDTEDETDVDGFSEDQLKRLTGGD
;
A
#
# COMPACT_ATOMS: atom_id res chain seq x y z
N MET A 1 21.58 -17.76 -2.01
CA MET A 1 20.56 -18.60 -1.34
C MET A 1 20.19 -17.91 -0.02
N TYR A 2 19.11 -17.13 0.02
CA TYR A 2 18.70 -16.34 1.21
C TYR A 2 17.44 -16.90 1.89
N ALA A 3 17.32 -18.23 1.97
CA ALA A 3 16.12 -18.89 2.50
C ALA A 3 15.66 -18.40 3.89
N PRO A 4 16.54 -18.11 4.87
CA PRO A 4 16.11 -17.59 6.18
C PRO A 4 15.60 -16.15 6.13
N LYS A 5 16.24 -15.31 5.32
CA LYS A 5 15.87 -13.89 5.15
C LYS A 5 14.54 -13.76 4.40
N GLU A 6 14.35 -14.50 3.32
CA GLU A 6 13.07 -14.52 2.60
C GLU A 6 11.92 -15.01 3.47
N ARG A 7 12.15 -16.08 4.26
CA ARG A 7 11.13 -16.60 5.18
C ARG A 7 10.79 -15.58 6.26
N ALA A 8 11.79 -14.94 6.87
CA ALA A 8 11.56 -13.90 7.87
C ALA A 8 10.79 -12.71 7.27
N ALA A 9 11.16 -12.25 6.07
CA ALA A 9 10.49 -11.15 5.40
C ALA A 9 9.01 -11.46 5.11
N LYS A 10 8.68 -12.70 4.72
CA LYS A 10 7.30 -13.13 4.51
C LYS A 10 6.48 -13.13 5.81
N LEU A 11 7.04 -13.68 6.89
CA LEU A 11 6.34 -13.75 8.18
C LEU A 11 6.11 -12.35 8.78
N LEU A 12 7.14 -11.49 8.76
CA LEU A 12 7.01 -10.09 9.17
C LEU A 12 5.98 -9.33 8.34
N ALA A 13 5.89 -9.60 7.03
CA ALA A 13 4.90 -8.99 6.16
C ALA A 13 3.46 -9.41 6.47
N VAL A 14 3.24 -10.60 7.05
CA VAL A 14 1.93 -11.10 7.49
C VAL A 14 1.54 -10.51 8.86
N GLY A 15 2.48 -9.88 9.57
CA GLY A 15 2.26 -9.24 10.86
C GLY A 15 2.68 -10.10 12.06
N ASP A 16 3.41 -11.19 11.84
CA ASP A 16 3.95 -12.02 12.92
C ASP A 16 4.94 -11.22 13.78
N SER A 17 4.96 -11.52 15.08
CA SER A 17 5.83 -10.80 16.01
C SER A 17 7.31 -11.16 15.81
N MET A 18 8.20 -10.21 16.10
CA MET A 18 9.65 -10.41 15.95
C MET A 18 10.19 -11.68 16.68
N PRO A 19 9.73 -12.01 17.91
CA PRO A 19 10.14 -13.24 18.59
C PRO A 19 9.68 -14.52 17.89
N GLU A 20 8.45 -14.53 17.36
CA GLU A 20 7.90 -15.67 16.62
C GLU A 20 8.63 -15.89 15.31
N VAL A 21 8.90 -14.81 14.58
CA VAL A 21 9.69 -14.87 13.33
C VAL A 21 11.10 -15.40 13.61
N ALA A 22 11.76 -14.90 14.66
CA ALA A 22 13.09 -15.34 15.05
C ALA A 22 13.12 -16.85 15.34
N LYS A 23 12.13 -17.35 16.09
CA LYS A 23 11.95 -18.79 16.35
C LYS A 23 11.71 -19.57 15.05
N ALA A 24 10.85 -19.07 14.17
CA ALA A 24 10.49 -19.74 12.91
C ALA A 24 11.67 -19.87 11.92
N VAL A 25 12.62 -18.92 11.96
CA VAL A 25 13.83 -18.94 11.11
C VAL A 25 15.07 -19.49 11.82
N GLY A 26 14.94 -19.94 13.07
CA GLY A 26 16.02 -20.51 13.87
C GLY A 26 17.15 -19.51 14.14
N LYS A 27 16.82 -18.23 14.36
CA LYS A 27 17.77 -17.15 14.67
C LYS A 27 17.37 -16.42 15.94
N THR A 28 18.27 -15.57 16.43
CA THR A 28 17.95 -14.67 17.56
C THR A 28 17.17 -13.47 17.05
N GLU A 29 16.34 -12.88 17.92
CA GLU A 29 15.61 -11.65 17.62
C GLU A 29 16.57 -10.51 17.21
N LYS A 30 17.73 -10.42 17.86
CA LYS A 30 18.77 -9.43 17.53
C LYS A 30 19.29 -9.60 16.10
N THR A 31 19.44 -10.84 15.63
CA THR A 31 19.85 -11.13 14.25
C THR A 31 18.79 -10.70 13.25
N VAL A 32 17.51 -10.97 13.52
CA VAL A 32 16.41 -10.55 12.63
C VAL A 32 16.30 -9.02 12.59
N LYS A 33 16.45 -8.35 13.75
CA LYS A 33 16.53 -6.88 13.80
C LYS A 33 17.70 -6.32 13.00
N LEU A 34 18.86 -6.98 13.02
CA LEU A 34 20.02 -6.56 12.23
C LEU A 34 19.72 -6.62 10.72
N TRP A 35 18.89 -7.56 10.27
CA TRP A 35 18.49 -7.63 8.86
C TRP A 35 17.62 -6.46 8.42
N LEU A 36 16.95 -5.74 9.34
CA LEU A 36 16.24 -4.50 8.99
C LEU A 36 17.19 -3.36 8.59
N LEU A 37 18.49 -3.52 8.80
CA LEU A 37 19.52 -2.58 8.32
C LEU A 37 20.03 -2.96 6.92
N ASP A 38 19.70 -4.16 6.45
CA ASP A 38 20.11 -4.67 5.14
C ASP A 38 19.12 -4.18 4.06
N PRO A 39 19.57 -3.39 3.07
CA PRO A 39 18.71 -2.89 1.99
C PRO A 39 18.01 -4.01 1.21
N GLU A 40 18.69 -5.13 0.96
CA GLU A 40 18.15 -6.26 0.20
C GLU A 40 16.98 -6.92 0.97
N PHE A 41 17.15 -7.07 2.29
CA PHE A 41 16.10 -7.57 3.16
C PHE A 41 14.91 -6.61 3.23
N CYS A 42 15.16 -5.30 3.32
CA CYS A 42 14.12 -4.30 3.34
C CYS A 42 13.30 -4.27 2.05
N GLU A 43 13.96 -4.45 0.91
CA GLU A 43 13.27 -4.55 -0.39
C GLU A 43 12.39 -5.81 -0.45
N LEU A 44 12.92 -6.96 -0.01
CA LEU A 44 12.16 -8.21 0.13
C LEU A 44 10.95 -8.05 1.06
N LEU A 45 11.13 -7.40 2.21
CA LEU A 45 10.07 -7.14 3.16
C LEU A 45 8.98 -6.26 2.55
N ARG A 46 9.34 -5.16 1.87
CA ARG A 46 8.38 -4.26 1.22
C ARG A 46 7.58 -4.96 0.10
N LYS A 47 8.24 -5.76 -0.73
CA LYS A 47 7.57 -6.55 -1.79
C LYS A 47 6.52 -7.50 -1.19
N ASN A 48 6.87 -8.19 -0.12
CA ASN A 48 5.96 -9.09 0.57
C ASN A 48 4.84 -8.34 1.33
N ALA A 49 5.17 -7.21 1.96
CA ALA A 49 4.24 -6.38 2.71
C ALA A 49 3.12 -5.82 1.83
N SER A 50 3.44 -5.34 0.62
CA SER A 50 2.42 -4.90 -0.35
C SER A 50 1.46 -6.04 -0.73
N GLY A 51 1.98 -7.24 -0.97
CA GLY A 51 1.15 -8.40 -1.28
C GLY A 51 0.25 -8.83 -0.10
N ALA A 52 0.77 -8.77 1.13
CA ALA A 52 -0.01 -9.06 2.34
C ALA A 52 -1.08 -7.98 2.59
N ALA A 53 -0.72 -6.70 2.45
CA ALA A 53 -1.63 -5.58 2.58
C ALA A 53 -2.80 -5.66 1.58
N LEU A 54 -2.53 -6.01 0.31
CA LEU A 54 -3.58 -6.22 -0.69
C LEU A 54 -4.54 -7.34 -0.27
N ARG A 55 -4.04 -8.47 0.23
CA ARG A 55 -4.90 -9.57 0.69
C ARG A 55 -5.79 -9.15 1.86
N HIS A 56 -5.26 -8.42 2.84
CA HIS A 56 -6.06 -7.91 3.96
C HIS A 56 -7.12 -6.90 3.51
N LEU A 57 -6.77 -5.99 2.60
CA LEU A 57 -7.72 -5.00 2.07
C LEU A 57 -8.83 -5.67 1.25
N VAL A 58 -8.47 -6.62 0.38
CA VAL A 58 -9.45 -7.37 -0.43
C VAL A 58 -10.38 -8.20 0.47
N GLY A 59 -9.84 -8.91 1.46
CA GLY A 59 -10.65 -9.66 2.42
C GLY A 59 -11.61 -8.78 3.22
N TYR A 60 -11.19 -7.57 3.60
CA TYR A 60 -12.08 -6.61 4.25
C TYR A 60 -13.19 -6.11 3.30
N LEU A 61 -12.84 -5.76 2.06
CA LEU A 61 -13.82 -5.30 1.05
C LEU A 61 -14.81 -6.41 0.64
N ALA A 62 -14.37 -7.67 0.68
CA ALA A 62 -15.22 -8.84 0.42
C ALA A 62 -16.10 -9.23 1.62
N GLY A 63 -15.93 -8.59 2.79
CA GLY A 63 -16.65 -8.93 4.01
C GLY A 63 -16.13 -10.20 4.70
N GLU A 64 -14.97 -10.72 4.30
CA GLU A 64 -14.33 -11.91 4.90
C GLU A 64 -13.56 -11.58 6.18
N ASN A 65 -13.21 -10.31 6.40
CA ASN A 65 -12.57 -9.81 7.62
C ASN A 65 -13.25 -8.51 8.08
N GLU A 66 -13.60 -8.41 9.35
CA GLU A 66 -14.26 -7.20 9.91
C GLU A 66 -13.26 -6.17 10.47
N ASP A 67 -11.96 -6.49 10.43
CA ASP A 67 -10.92 -5.70 11.08
C ASP A 67 -10.55 -4.45 10.26
N LYS A 68 -11.35 -3.39 10.43
CA LYS A 68 -11.23 -2.10 9.73
C LYS A 68 -9.87 -1.44 9.97
N GLU A 69 -9.31 -1.55 11.17
CA GLU A 69 -8.02 -0.94 11.50
C GLU A 69 -6.91 -1.57 10.66
N ARG A 70 -6.88 -2.91 10.57
CA ARG A 70 -5.94 -3.62 9.69
C ARG A 70 -6.11 -3.24 8.23
N ALA A 71 -7.35 -3.09 7.75
CA ALA A 71 -7.62 -2.67 6.38
C ALA A 71 -7.11 -1.24 6.09
N MET A 72 -7.28 -0.31 7.04
CA MET A 72 -6.75 1.05 6.91
C MET A 72 -5.22 1.10 6.91
N VAL A 73 -4.57 0.33 7.80
CA VAL A 73 -3.10 0.23 7.84
C VAL A 73 -2.57 -0.38 6.54
N ALA A 74 -3.22 -1.43 6.03
CA ALA A 74 -2.89 -2.02 4.74
C ALA A 74 -3.01 -1.02 3.58
N LEU A 75 -4.09 -0.23 3.55
CA LEU A 75 -4.27 0.83 2.54
C LEU A 75 -3.18 1.91 2.63
N ALA A 76 -2.81 2.33 3.84
CA ALA A 76 -1.75 3.31 4.06
C ALA A 76 -0.39 2.79 3.58
N LEU A 77 -0.05 1.54 3.91
CA LEU A 77 1.17 0.87 3.42
C LEU A 77 1.23 0.80 1.90
N LEU A 78 0.11 0.48 1.25
CA LEU A 78 0.03 0.44 -0.22
C LEU A 78 0.21 1.82 -0.85
N ARG A 79 -0.33 2.88 -0.25
CA ARG A 79 -0.12 4.26 -0.72
C ARG A 79 1.33 4.70 -0.58
N MET A 80 1.99 4.37 0.54
CA MET A 80 3.40 4.70 0.76
C MET A 80 4.35 3.90 -0.13
N SER A 81 3.95 2.68 -0.53
CA SER A 81 4.75 1.79 -1.38
C SER A 81 4.60 2.07 -2.87
N ARG A 82 3.69 2.98 -3.26
CA ARG A 82 3.63 3.42 -4.65
C ARG A 82 4.91 4.19 -4.98
N PRO A 83 5.62 3.84 -6.08
CA PRO A 83 6.66 4.72 -6.58
C PRO A 83 6.05 6.10 -6.79
N ASN A 84 6.74 7.12 -6.29
CA ASN A 84 6.37 8.51 -6.50
C ASN A 84 6.10 8.66 -8.01
N PRO A 85 4.92 9.11 -8.46
CA PRO A 85 4.69 9.32 -9.87
C PRO A 85 5.82 10.22 -10.35
N THR A 86 6.67 9.70 -11.22
CA THR A 86 7.74 10.48 -11.83
C THR A 86 7.07 11.73 -12.39
N PRO A 87 7.54 12.94 -12.07
CA PRO A 87 7.06 14.12 -12.75
C PRO A 87 7.33 13.85 -14.23
N ARG A 88 6.25 13.77 -15.00
CA ARG A 88 6.31 13.54 -16.43
C ARG A 88 6.95 14.79 -16.99
N ASP A 89 8.27 14.79 -17.13
CA ASP A 89 9.03 15.84 -17.83
C ASP A 89 8.68 15.78 -19.31
N GLY A 90 7.48 16.29 -19.61
CA GLY A 90 7.01 16.64 -20.93
C GLY A 90 7.03 18.16 -21.05
N PRO A 91 7.41 18.69 -22.23
CA PRO A 91 7.67 20.11 -22.39
C PRO A 91 6.44 20.94 -22.07
N ARG A 92 6.62 21.96 -21.21
CA ARG A 92 5.65 23.02 -20.96
C ARG A 92 5.10 23.56 -22.28
N ARG A 93 3.86 23.18 -22.61
CA ARG A 93 2.93 24.07 -23.28
C ARG A 93 1.75 24.25 -22.35
N ARG A 94 1.54 25.50 -21.97
CA ARG A 94 0.25 26.02 -21.49
C ARG A 94 -0.82 25.45 -22.42
N ASP A 95 -1.81 24.78 -21.86
CA ASP A 95 -3.08 25.44 -21.69
C ASP A 95 -3.68 25.01 -20.35
N THR A 96 -4.24 26.03 -19.72
CA THR A 96 -4.86 26.09 -18.40
C THR A 96 -6.06 25.15 -18.34
N GLU A 97 -6.46 24.81 -17.10
CA GLU A 97 -7.73 24.18 -16.72
C GLU A 97 -7.72 22.66 -16.60
N ASP A 98 -7.37 22.19 -15.40
CA ASP A 98 -8.15 21.15 -14.70
C ASP A 98 -7.76 21.17 -13.21
N GLU A 99 -8.03 22.30 -12.57
CA GLU A 99 -8.41 22.29 -11.16
C GLU A 99 -9.76 21.56 -11.10
N THR A 100 -9.74 20.30 -10.69
CA THR A 100 -10.98 19.61 -10.29
C THR A 100 -11.38 20.16 -8.93
N ASP A 101 -11.85 21.40 -8.94
CA ASP A 101 -12.67 21.97 -7.88
C ASP A 101 -13.92 21.09 -7.77
N VAL A 102 -14.06 20.50 -6.60
CA VAL A 102 -15.17 19.62 -6.21
C VAL A 102 -16.45 20.42 -5.92
N ASP A 103 -16.55 21.69 -6.34
CA ASP A 103 -17.69 22.60 -6.06
C ASP A 103 -18.29 23.23 -7.34
N GLY A 104 -18.45 22.45 -8.42
CA GLY A 104 -18.83 23.01 -9.71
C GLY A 104 -19.79 22.15 -10.54
N PHE A 105 -20.92 21.70 -10.00
CA PHE A 105 -22.02 21.32 -10.89
C PHE A 105 -22.58 22.60 -11.54
N SER A 106 -22.20 22.84 -12.79
CA SER A 106 -22.80 23.89 -13.63
C SER A 106 -24.32 23.70 -13.68
N GLU A 107 -25.06 24.77 -13.37
CA GLU A 107 -26.53 24.83 -13.32
C GLU A 107 -27.18 24.37 -14.64
N ASP A 108 -26.44 24.47 -15.75
CA ASP A 108 -26.87 24.02 -17.09
C ASP A 108 -26.89 22.49 -17.25
N GLN A 109 -26.09 21.75 -16.47
CA GLN A 109 -26.13 20.28 -16.45
C GLN A 109 -27.31 19.74 -15.65
N LEU A 110 -27.71 20.43 -14.58
CA LEU A 110 -28.92 20.12 -13.81
C LEU A 110 -30.19 20.31 -14.65
N LYS A 111 -30.23 21.37 -15.47
CA LYS A 111 -31.37 21.67 -16.36
C LYS A 111 -31.62 20.59 -17.41
N ARG A 112 -30.57 19.90 -17.88
CA ARG A 112 -30.70 18.77 -18.84
C ARG A 112 -31.20 17.48 -18.20
N LEU A 113 -31.01 17.30 -16.89
CA LEU A 113 -31.47 16.11 -16.17
C LEU A 113 -32.93 16.20 -15.72
N THR A 114 -33.48 17.41 -15.50
CA THR A 114 -34.85 17.59 -15.01
C THR A 114 -35.92 17.70 -16.09
N GLY A 115 -35.57 17.66 -17.39
CA GLY A 115 -36.54 17.58 -18.49
C GLY A 115 -37.68 18.60 -18.40
N GLY A 116 -37.40 19.87 -18.72
CA GLY A 116 -38.44 20.89 -18.91
C GLY A 116 -38.48 21.31 -20.37
N ASP A 117 -39.67 21.17 -20.98
CA ASP A 117 -40.06 21.76 -22.27
C ASP A 117 -39.70 23.25 -22.40
#